data_AF-A5U153-F1
#
_entry.id   AF-A5U153-F1
#
_cell.length_a   1.000
_cell.length_b   1.000
_cell.length_c   1.000
_cell.angle_alpha   90.00
_cell.angle_beta   90.00
_cell.angle_gamma   90.00
#
_symmetry.space_group_name_H-M   'P 1'
#
loop_
_entity.id
_entity.type
_entity.pdbx_description
1 polymer ?
#
loop_
_entity_poly.entity_id
_entity_poly.type
_entity_poly.pdbx_seq_one_letter_code
_entity_poly.pdbx_strand_id
1 'polypeptide(L)'
;MCCTSGCALTIRLLGRTEIRRLAKELDFRPRKSLGQNFVHDANTVRRVVAASGVSRSDLVLEVGPGLGSLTLALLDRGATVTAVEIDPLLASRLQQTVAEHSHSEVHRLTVVNRDVLALRREDLAAAPTAVVANLPYNVAVPALLHLLVEFPSIRVVTVMVQAEVAERLAAEPGSKEYGVPSVKLRFFGRVRRCGMVSPTVFWPIPRVYSGLVRIDRYETSPWPTDDAFRRRVFELVDIAFAQRRKTSRNAFVQWAGSGSESANRLLAASIDPARRGETLSIDDFVRLLRRSGGSDEATSTGRDARAPDISGHASAS
;
A
#
# COMPACT_ATOMS: atom_id res chain seq x y z
N MET A 1 17.38 28.28 2.00
CA MET A 1 16.51 28.16 3.19
C MET A 1 15.06 28.25 2.74
N CYS A 2 14.37 27.13 2.56
CA CYS A 2 12.91 27.15 2.49
C CYS A 2 12.40 26.85 3.89
N CYS A 3 11.89 27.87 4.58
CA CYS A 3 11.03 27.67 5.73
C CYS A 3 9.83 26.84 5.26
N THR A 4 9.77 25.57 5.66
CA THR A 4 8.52 24.79 5.66
C THR A 4 7.62 25.38 6.73
N SER A 5 7.07 26.57 6.47
CA SER A 5 5.97 27.10 7.25
C SER A 5 4.82 26.12 7.06
N GLY A 6 4.53 25.36 8.13
CA GLY A 6 3.34 24.52 8.18
C GLY A 6 2.14 25.44 8.04
N CYS A 7 1.59 25.54 6.83
CA CYS A 7 0.36 26.27 6.57
C CYS A 7 -0.71 25.65 7.48
N ALA A 8 -1.19 26.41 8.47
CA ALA A 8 -2.23 25.93 9.37
C ALA A 8 -3.48 25.63 8.55
N LEU A 9 -4.04 24.42 8.67
CA LEU A 9 -5.18 24.08 7.80
C LEU A 9 -6.39 24.98 8.08
N THR A 10 -6.98 25.52 7.03
CA THR A 10 -8.06 26.52 7.06
C THR A 10 -9.46 25.93 6.89
N ILE A 11 -9.58 24.83 6.14
CA ILE A 11 -10.84 24.10 5.95
C ILE A 11 -11.24 23.43 7.27
N ARG A 12 -12.50 23.61 7.67
CA ARG A 12 -13.09 22.88 8.79
C ARG A 12 -13.15 21.40 8.44
N LEU A 13 -12.47 20.56 9.21
CA LEU A 13 -12.49 19.10 9.01
C LEU A 13 -13.74 18.47 9.64
N LEU A 14 -14.08 17.26 9.21
CA LEU A 14 -15.19 16.50 9.77
C LEU A 14 -14.88 16.03 11.19
N GLY A 15 -15.73 16.44 12.14
CA GLY A 15 -15.75 15.93 13.49
C GLY A 15 -16.73 14.77 13.64
N ARG A 16 -16.81 14.25 14.87
CA ARG A 16 -17.71 13.15 15.24
C ARG A 16 -19.18 13.49 14.98
N THR A 17 -19.58 14.74 15.24
CA THR A 17 -20.95 15.21 15.08
C THR A 17 -21.32 15.28 13.60
N GLU A 18 -20.43 15.83 12.77
CA GLU A 18 -20.62 15.93 11.32
C GLU A 18 -20.69 14.55 10.66
N ILE A 19 -19.79 13.63 11.02
CA ILE A 19 -19.82 12.26 10.49
C ILE A 19 -21.13 11.54 10.83
N ARG A 20 -21.63 11.69 12.05
CA ARG A 20 -22.93 11.10 12.44
C ARG A 20 -24.10 11.76 11.73
N ARG A 21 -24.05 13.08 11.53
CA ARG A 21 -25.04 13.82 10.74
C ARG A 21 -25.09 13.30 9.31
N LEU A 22 -23.93 13.27 8.64
CA LEU A 22 -23.82 12.77 7.26
C LEU A 22 -24.29 11.32 7.13
N ALA A 23 -23.88 10.44 8.05
CA ALA A 23 -24.35 9.06 8.05
C ALA A 23 -25.88 8.97 8.20
N LYS A 24 -26.50 9.80 9.04
CA LYS A 24 -27.96 9.83 9.20
C LYS A 24 -28.67 10.39 7.96
N GLU A 25 -28.15 11.45 7.37
CA GLU A 25 -28.69 12.06 6.14
C GLU A 25 -28.70 11.08 4.97
N LEU A 26 -27.69 10.22 4.88
CA LEU A 26 -27.55 9.19 3.85
C LEU A 26 -28.31 7.89 4.18
N ASP A 27 -28.97 7.79 5.34
CA ASP A 27 -29.41 6.52 5.94
C ASP A 27 -28.33 5.42 5.89
N PHE A 28 -27.08 5.84 6.07
CA PHE A 28 -25.91 5.02 5.86
C PHE A 28 -25.49 4.34 7.17
N ARG A 29 -25.33 3.01 7.11
CA ARG A 29 -24.72 2.22 8.17
C ARG A 29 -23.36 1.67 7.71
N PRO A 30 -22.28 1.92 8.48
CA PRO A 30 -20.97 1.35 8.19
C PRO A 30 -21.03 -0.17 8.05
N ARG A 31 -20.55 -0.69 6.92
CA ARG A 31 -20.54 -2.11 6.62
C ARG A 31 -19.25 -2.75 7.12
N LYS A 32 -19.38 -3.67 8.08
CA LYS A 32 -18.26 -4.46 8.61
C LYS A 32 -17.57 -5.29 7.53
N SER A 33 -18.31 -5.81 6.55
CA SER A 33 -17.78 -6.59 5.43
C SER A 33 -16.83 -5.78 4.53
N LEU A 34 -17.01 -4.46 4.46
CA LEU A 34 -16.11 -3.54 3.75
C LEU A 34 -15.03 -2.94 4.66
N GLY A 35 -14.98 -3.32 5.94
CA GLY A 35 -14.02 -2.79 6.91
C GLY A 35 -14.15 -1.29 7.16
N GLN A 36 -15.33 -0.70 6.94
CA GLN A 36 -15.55 0.74 7.01
C GLN A 36 -15.41 1.28 8.45
N ASN A 37 -14.38 2.11 8.67
CA ASN A 37 -14.16 2.90 9.88
C ASN A 37 -13.70 4.31 9.46
N PHE A 38 -14.44 5.33 9.84
CA PHE A 38 -14.24 6.72 9.40
C PHE A 38 -13.47 7.51 10.44
N VAL A 39 -12.35 8.11 10.06
CA VAL A 39 -11.58 8.99 10.95
C VAL A 39 -12.38 10.26 11.21
N HIS A 40 -12.58 10.63 12.46
CA HIS A 40 -13.34 11.82 12.87
C HIS A 40 -12.55 12.77 13.78
N ASP A 41 -11.25 12.52 13.97
CA ASP A 41 -10.36 13.37 14.75
C ASP A 41 -9.48 14.22 13.84
N ALA A 42 -9.72 15.54 13.87
CA ALA A 42 -9.02 16.49 13.02
C ALA A 42 -7.50 16.52 13.28
N ASN A 43 -7.05 16.28 14.51
CA ASN A 43 -5.63 16.27 14.86
C ASN A 43 -4.91 15.06 14.26
N THR A 44 -5.54 13.90 14.30
CA THR A 44 -5.03 12.68 13.66
C THR A 44 -4.96 12.85 12.15
N VAL A 45 -6.02 13.38 11.51
CA VAL A 45 -6.01 13.69 10.08
C VAL A 45 -4.86 14.64 9.72
N ARG A 46 -4.68 15.74 10.46
CA ARG A 46 -3.56 16.69 10.29
C ARG A 46 -2.20 16.00 10.39
N ARG A 47 -2.02 15.12 11.38
CA ARG A 47 -0.76 14.37 11.55
C ARG A 47 -0.48 13.42 10.38
N VAL A 48 -1.51 12.73 9.87
CA VAL A 48 -1.38 11.83 8.71
C VAL A 48 -0.96 12.59 7.46
N VAL A 49 -1.63 13.72 7.15
CA VAL A 49 -1.30 14.57 6.01
C VAL A 49 0.08 15.23 6.17
N ALA A 50 0.46 15.63 7.39
CA ALA A 50 1.81 16.13 7.63
C ALA A 50 2.88 15.05 7.40
N ALA A 51 2.62 13.82 7.87
CA ALA A 51 3.53 12.68 7.71
C ALA A 51 3.65 12.20 6.26
N SER A 52 2.65 12.45 5.40
CA SER A 52 2.75 12.15 3.97
C SER A 52 3.67 13.13 3.24
N GLY A 53 3.87 14.33 3.78
CA GLY A 53 4.68 15.38 3.14
C GLY A 53 4.04 15.93 1.85
N VAL A 54 2.76 15.65 1.65
CA VAL A 54 1.99 16.16 0.51
C VAL A 54 1.96 17.69 0.52
N SER A 55 2.02 18.25 -0.69
CA SER A 55 2.08 19.67 -0.98
C SER A 55 1.20 20.00 -2.19
N ARG A 56 1.22 21.28 -2.60
CA ARG A 56 0.42 21.75 -3.73
C ARG A 56 0.81 21.23 -5.11
N SER A 57 2.01 20.66 -5.24
CA SER A 57 2.49 20.08 -6.49
C SER A 57 2.10 18.61 -6.66
N ASP A 58 1.49 18.01 -5.64
CA ASP A 58 1.20 16.57 -5.65
C ASP A 58 -0.20 16.28 -6.19
N LEU A 59 -0.27 15.31 -7.09
CA LEU A 59 -1.49 14.62 -7.47
C LEU A 59 -1.65 13.43 -6.53
N VAL A 60 -2.63 13.50 -5.63
CA VAL A 60 -2.84 12.50 -4.58
C VAL A 60 -3.94 11.55 -5.00
N LEU A 61 -3.65 10.26 -5.00
CA LEU A 61 -4.66 9.21 -5.04
C LEU A 61 -5.08 8.85 -3.62
N GLU A 62 -6.33 9.12 -3.28
CA GLU A 62 -6.93 8.70 -2.01
C GLU A 62 -7.76 7.45 -2.22
N VAL A 63 -7.49 6.39 -1.46
CA VAL A 63 -8.25 5.13 -1.54
C VAL A 63 -9.18 5.01 -0.35
N GLY A 64 -10.48 4.82 -0.61
CA GLY A 64 -11.51 4.77 0.41
C GLY A 64 -11.64 6.11 1.15
N PRO A 65 -11.95 7.22 0.45
CA PRO A 65 -12.14 8.54 1.08
C PRO A 65 -13.26 8.54 2.13
N GLY A 66 -14.23 7.62 1.98
CA GLY A 66 -15.38 7.55 2.85
C GLY A 66 -16.19 8.84 2.83
N LEU A 67 -16.37 9.44 4.01
CA LEU A 67 -17.08 10.73 4.15
C LEU A 67 -16.19 11.95 3.85
N GLY A 68 -14.89 11.78 3.57
CA GLY A 68 -14.01 12.85 3.11
C GLY A 68 -13.12 13.51 4.16
N SER A 69 -12.91 12.89 5.32
CA SER A 69 -12.08 13.48 6.39
C SER A 69 -10.63 13.74 5.96
N LEU A 70 -10.00 12.75 5.30
CA LEU A 70 -8.66 12.90 4.74
C LEU A 70 -8.68 13.79 3.49
N THR A 71 -9.66 13.61 2.61
CA THR A 71 -9.89 14.44 1.41
C THR A 71 -9.84 15.93 1.72
N LEU A 72 -10.61 16.41 2.72
CA LEU A 72 -10.64 17.83 3.11
C LEU A 72 -9.27 18.35 3.54
N ALA A 73 -8.50 17.56 4.30
CA ALA A 73 -7.18 17.96 4.76
C ALA A 73 -6.12 17.94 3.64
N LEU A 74 -6.24 17.02 2.69
CA LEU A 74 -5.38 16.96 1.50
C LEU A 74 -5.64 18.17 0.58
N LEU A 75 -6.91 18.48 0.34
CA LEU A 75 -7.32 19.66 -0.43
C LEU A 75 -6.86 20.95 0.24
N ASP A 76 -7.06 21.08 1.56
CA ASP A 76 -6.60 22.24 2.30
C ASP A 76 -5.07 22.43 2.22
N ARG A 77 -4.31 21.33 2.17
CA ARG A 77 -2.85 21.39 1.99
C ARG A 77 -2.43 21.93 0.61
N GLY A 78 -3.37 22.04 -0.31
CA GLY A 78 -3.16 22.52 -1.66
C GLY A 78 -2.98 21.41 -2.68
N ALA A 79 -3.19 20.14 -2.35
CA ALA A 79 -3.06 19.04 -3.32
C ALA A 79 -4.29 18.90 -4.25
N THR A 80 -4.07 18.35 -5.44
CA THR A 80 -5.17 17.85 -6.29
C THR A 80 -5.43 16.40 -5.93
N VAL A 81 -6.68 16.04 -5.67
CA VAL A 81 -7.06 14.73 -5.13
C VAL A 81 -7.93 13.96 -6.11
N THR A 82 -7.52 12.73 -6.42
CA THR A 82 -8.38 11.73 -7.05
C THR A 82 -8.76 10.72 -5.98
N ALA A 83 -10.04 10.66 -5.63
CA ALA A 83 -10.56 9.77 -4.61
C ALA A 83 -11.22 8.55 -5.24
N VAL A 84 -10.72 7.35 -4.91
CA VAL A 84 -11.23 6.07 -5.40
C VAL A 84 -12.05 5.41 -4.31
N GLU A 85 -13.34 5.26 -4.55
CA GLU A 85 -14.30 4.73 -3.57
C GLU A 85 -15.09 3.57 -4.18
N ILE A 86 -15.21 2.46 -3.46
CA ILE A 86 -15.96 1.28 -3.91
C ILE A 86 -17.45 1.44 -3.64
N ASP A 87 -17.83 2.17 -2.58
CA ASP A 87 -19.21 2.40 -2.17
C ASP A 87 -19.87 3.52 -2.99
N PRO A 88 -20.85 3.23 -3.87
CA PRO A 88 -21.45 4.25 -4.74
C PRO A 88 -22.15 5.38 -3.97
N LEU A 89 -22.69 5.08 -2.78
CA LEU A 89 -23.36 6.08 -1.95
C LEU A 89 -22.35 7.08 -1.37
N LEU A 90 -21.19 6.59 -0.90
CA LEU A 90 -20.14 7.46 -0.38
C LEU A 90 -19.46 8.24 -1.52
N ALA A 91 -19.22 7.58 -2.66
CA ALA A 91 -18.64 8.21 -3.83
C ALA A 91 -19.50 9.40 -4.32
N SER A 92 -20.81 9.20 -4.45
CA SER A 92 -21.73 10.26 -4.88
C SER A 92 -21.86 11.40 -3.86
N ARG A 93 -21.76 11.11 -2.56
CA ARG A 93 -21.85 12.16 -1.51
C ARG A 93 -20.58 12.99 -1.34
N LEU A 94 -19.42 12.48 -1.72
CA LEU A 94 -18.13 13.09 -1.38
C LEU A 94 -17.95 14.50 -1.96
N GLN A 95 -18.31 14.71 -3.23
CA GLN A 95 -18.21 16.03 -3.87
C GLN A 95 -19.05 17.09 -3.15
N GLN A 96 -20.28 16.75 -2.78
CA GLN A 96 -21.15 17.63 -2.03
C GLN A 96 -20.57 17.91 -0.63
N THR A 97 -19.98 16.91 0.03
CA THR A 97 -19.38 17.09 1.36
C THR A 97 -18.21 18.08 1.30
N VAL A 98 -17.37 17.96 0.28
CA VAL A 98 -16.28 18.92 0.05
C VAL A 98 -16.82 20.30 -0.29
N ALA A 99 -17.82 20.42 -1.16
CA ALA A 99 -18.41 21.70 -1.53
C ALA A 99 -19.03 22.45 -0.32
N GLU A 100 -19.66 21.73 0.62
CA GLU A 100 -20.22 22.28 1.86
C GLU A 100 -19.14 22.85 2.80
N HIS A 101 -17.93 22.29 2.77
CA HIS A 101 -16.82 22.67 3.65
C HIS A 101 -15.85 23.66 3.00
N SER A 102 -15.67 23.56 1.69
CA SER A 102 -14.90 24.48 0.88
C SER A 102 -15.31 24.40 -0.59
N HIS A 103 -16.19 25.31 -0.98
CA HIS A 103 -16.64 25.44 -2.37
C HIS A 103 -15.49 25.74 -3.32
N SER A 104 -14.48 26.51 -2.88
CA SER A 104 -13.33 26.85 -3.72
C SER A 104 -12.46 25.64 -4.04
N GLU A 105 -12.38 24.63 -3.18
CA GLU A 105 -11.46 23.51 -3.39
C GLU A 105 -12.07 22.32 -4.13
N VAL A 106 -13.39 22.26 -4.29
CA VAL A 106 -14.07 21.11 -4.92
C VAL A 106 -13.60 20.85 -6.36
N HIS A 107 -13.16 21.87 -7.09
CA HIS A 107 -12.65 21.72 -8.46
C HIS A 107 -11.35 20.91 -8.55
N ARG A 108 -10.65 20.70 -7.43
CA ARG A 108 -9.41 19.91 -7.34
C ARG A 108 -9.68 18.48 -6.85
N LEU A 109 -10.95 18.11 -6.69
CA LEU A 109 -11.39 16.78 -6.35
C LEU A 109 -12.01 16.08 -7.58
N THR A 110 -11.44 14.94 -7.94
CA THR A 110 -12.07 13.97 -8.85
C THR A 110 -12.47 12.75 -8.04
N VAL A 111 -13.69 12.25 -8.21
CA VAL A 111 -14.16 11.02 -7.55
C VAL A 111 -14.35 9.92 -8.59
N VAL A 112 -13.76 8.77 -8.33
CA VAL A 112 -13.84 7.58 -9.19
C VAL A 112 -14.50 6.47 -8.39
N ASN A 113 -15.74 6.11 -8.75
CA ASN A 113 -16.42 4.98 -8.12
C ASN A 113 -15.94 3.66 -8.75
N ARG A 114 -14.94 3.02 -8.13
CA ARG A 114 -14.28 1.82 -8.64
C ARG A 114 -13.66 1.03 -7.49
N ASP A 115 -13.56 -0.29 -7.65
CA ASP A 115 -12.64 -1.10 -6.85
C ASP A 115 -11.18 -0.70 -7.16
N VAL A 116 -10.42 -0.38 -6.12
CA VAL A 116 -9.00 -0.03 -6.25
C VAL A 116 -8.17 -1.12 -6.92
N LEU A 117 -8.52 -2.40 -6.77
CA LEU A 117 -7.82 -3.52 -7.42
C LEU A 117 -8.11 -3.61 -8.93
N ALA A 118 -9.24 -3.03 -9.36
CA ALA A 118 -9.62 -2.93 -10.76
C ALA A 118 -9.13 -1.62 -11.41
N LEU A 119 -8.60 -0.68 -10.64
CA LEU A 119 -8.14 0.62 -11.14
C LEU A 119 -6.95 0.45 -12.10
N ARG A 120 -6.99 1.13 -13.23
CA ARG A 120 -5.92 1.17 -14.23
C ARG A 120 -5.50 2.61 -14.54
N ARG A 121 -4.37 2.77 -15.23
CA ARG A 121 -3.85 4.09 -15.59
C ARG A 121 -4.85 4.92 -16.40
N GLU A 122 -5.54 4.28 -17.34
CA GLU A 122 -6.54 4.89 -18.22
C GLU A 122 -7.79 5.38 -17.48
N ASP A 123 -8.06 4.88 -16.27
CA ASP A 123 -9.16 5.38 -15.43
C ASP A 123 -8.88 6.79 -14.87
N LEU A 124 -7.62 7.23 -14.89
CA LEU A 124 -7.20 8.49 -14.29
C LEU A 124 -6.74 9.50 -15.36
N ALA A 125 -7.25 10.73 -15.27
CA ALA A 125 -6.87 11.81 -16.18
C ALA A 125 -5.37 12.20 -16.09
N ALA A 126 -4.75 11.96 -14.93
CA ALA A 126 -3.34 12.21 -14.69
C ALA A 126 -2.75 11.16 -13.74
N ALA A 127 -1.47 10.84 -13.91
CA ALA A 127 -0.78 9.84 -13.12
C ALA A 127 -0.52 10.36 -11.69
N PRO A 128 -0.94 9.64 -10.64
CA PRO A 128 -0.78 10.09 -9.26
C PRO A 128 0.69 10.07 -8.84
N THR A 129 1.07 11.05 -8.03
CA THR A 129 2.43 11.20 -7.49
C THR A 129 2.53 10.76 -6.03
N ALA A 130 1.40 10.67 -5.32
CA ALA A 130 1.32 10.24 -3.94
C ALA A 130 0.06 9.39 -3.71
N VAL A 131 0.11 8.49 -2.75
CA VAL A 131 -1.06 7.77 -2.22
C VAL A 131 -1.23 8.10 -0.75
N VAL A 132 -2.44 8.50 -0.35
CA VAL A 132 -2.80 8.67 1.06
C VAL A 132 -4.10 7.95 1.32
N ALA A 133 -4.14 7.02 2.27
CA ALA A 133 -5.35 6.22 2.48
C ALA A 133 -5.52 5.70 3.92
N ASN A 134 -6.76 5.37 4.27
CA ASN A 134 -7.10 4.57 5.44
C ASN A 134 -7.62 3.21 4.96
N LEU A 135 -6.74 2.23 4.84
CA LEU A 135 -7.05 0.97 4.13
C LEU A 135 -7.61 -0.10 5.09
N PRO A 136 -8.72 -0.76 4.72
CA PRO A 136 -9.18 -1.98 5.37
C PRO A 136 -8.13 -3.09 5.31
N TYR A 137 -8.10 -3.95 6.33
CA TYR A 137 -7.06 -4.98 6.47
C TYR A 137 -7.03 -6.00 5.33
N ASN A 138 -8.21 -6.38 4.83
CA ASN A 138 -8.38 -7.42 3.82
C ASN A 138 -7.93 -6.98 2.41
N VAL A 139 -7.79 -5.67 2.18
CA VAL A 139 -7.43 -5.10 0.89
C VAL A 139 -6.12 -4.31 0.93
N ALA A 140 -5.59 -3.98 2.13
CA ALA A 140 -4.42 -3.13 2.29
C ALA A 140 -3.19 -3.61 1.49
N VAL A 141 -2.77 -4.86 1.68
CA VAL A 141 -1.57 -5.39 0.98
C VAL A 141 -1.82 -5.51 -0.53
N PRO A 142 -2.91 -6.13 -1.01
CA PRO A 142 -3.19 -6.18 -2.44
C PRO A 142 -3.28 -4.80 -3.09
N ALA A 143 -3.95 -3.83 -2.46
CA ALA A 143 -4.08 -2.48 -3.00
C ALA A 143 -2.72 -1.77 -3.10
N LEU A 144 -1.87 -1.88 -2.07
CA LEU A 144 -0.54 -1.26 -2.09
C LEU A 144 0.33 -1.82 -3.22
N LEU A 145 0.37 -3.15 -3.37
CA LEU A 145 1.15 -3.79 -4.42
C LEU A 145 0.60 -3.44 -5.80
N HIS A 146 -0.72 -3.51 -5.98
CA HIS A 146 -1.39 -3.14 -7.23
C HIS A 146 -1.05 -1.70 -7.64
N LEU A 147 -1.24 -0.73 -6.74
CA LEU A 147 -0.98 0.68 -7.05
C LEU A 147 0.50 0.96 -7.34
N LEU A 148 1.42 0.34 -6.60
CA LEU A 148 2.85 0.52 -6.83
C LEU A 148 3.31 -0.07 -8.19
N VAL A 149 2.64 -1.13 -8.65
CA VAL A 149 2.85 -1.71 -9.98
C VAL A 149 2.25 -0.84 -11.08
N GLU A 150 0.97 -0.48 -10.95
CA GLU A 150 0.18 0.20 -11.97
C GLU A 150 0.67 1.63 -12.24
N PHE A 151 1.09 2.33 -11.18
CA PHE A 151 1.48 3.73 -11.22
C PHE A 151 2.94 3.95 -10.77
N PRO A 152 3.92 3.76 -11.68
CA PRO A 152 5.32 4.08 -11.42
C PRO A 152 5.60 5.52 -10.98
N SER A 153 4.68 6.45 -11.29
CA SER A 153 4.73 7.87 -10.91
C SER A 153 4.58 8.13 -9.40
N ILE A 154 4.06 7.17 -8.63
CA ILE A 154 3.88 7.33 -7.19
C ILE A 154 5.24 7.37 -6.50
N ARG A 155 5.62 8.51 -5.92
CA ARG A 155 6.87 8.69 -5.17
C ARG A 155 6.73 8.34 -3.69
N VAL A 156 5.55 8.60 -3.13
CA VAL A 156 5.28 8.39 -1.70
C VAL A 156 3.93 7.74 -1.48
N VAL A 157 3.88 6.79 -0.56
CA VAL A 157 2.64 6.20 -0.06
C VAL A 157 2.59 6.42 1.45
N THR A 158 1.45 6.87 1.98
CA THR A 158 1.23 7.03 3.42
C THR A 158 -0.14 6.47 3.77
N VAL A 159 -0.17 5.34 4.47
CA VAL A 159 -1.42 4.63 4.75
C VAL A 159 -1.60 4.33 6.22
N MET A 160 -2.83 4.51 6.69
CA MET A 160 -3.27 3.93 7.94
C MET A 160 -3.80 2.52 7.65
N VAL A 161 -3.27 1.55 8.39
CA VAL A 161 -3.69 0.15 8.37
C VAL A 161 -3.76 -0.34 9.83
N GLN A 162 -4.37 -1.50 10.09
CA GLN A 162 -4.33 -2.09 11.44
C GLN A 162 -2.89 -2.28 11.93
N ALA A 163 -2.67 -2.20 13.25
CA ALA A 163 -1.34 -2.27 13.86
C ALA A 163 -0.53 -3.50 13.43
N GLU A 164 -1.14 -4.70 13.43
CA GLU A 164 -0.47 -5.94 12.99
C GLU A 164 -0.05 -5.86 11.51
N VAL A 165 -0.88 -5.26 10.66
CA VAL A 165 -0.55 -5.05 9.25
C VAL A 165 0.60 -4.05 9.14
N ALA A 166 0.57 -2.95 9.90
CA ALA A 166 1.65 -1.97 9.90
C ALA A 166 2.99 -2.57 10.34
N GLU A 167 2.97 -3.41 11.38
CA GLU A 167 4.12 -4.17 11.85
C GLU A 167 4.63 -5.11 10.76
N ARG A 168 3.76 -5.93 10.16
CA ARG A 168 4.13 -6.83 9.07
C ARG A 168 4.70 -6.09 7.86
N LEU A 169 4.11 -4.99 7.41
CA LEU A 169 4.61 -4.25 6.26
C LEU A 169 6.01 -3.67 6.50
N ALA A 170 6.24 -3.14 7.71
CA ALA A 170 7.51 -2.51 8.07
C ALA A 170 8.55 -3.48 8.68
N ALA A 171 8.18 -4.73 8.96
CA ALA A 171 9.05 -5.73 9.56
C ALA A 171 10.34 -5.92 8.76
N GLU A 172 11.48 -6.02 9.45
CA GLU A 172 12.81 -6.27 8.87
C GLU A 172 13.12 -7.78 8.84
N PRO A 173 14.02 -8.23 7.93
CA PRO A 173 14.44 -9.63 7.88
C PRO A 173 14.87 -10.18 9.25
N GLY A 174 14.42 -11.39 9.58
CA GLY A 174 14.72 -12.06 10.84
C GLY A 174 13.77 -11.74 12.00
N SER A 175 12.90 -10.73 11.88
CA SER A 175 11.81 -10.51 12.84
C SER A 175 10.67 -11.52 12.65
N LYS A 176 9.86 -11.74 13.71
CA LYS A 176 8.73 -12.68 13.69
C LYS A 176 7.63 -12.23 12.72
N GLU A 177 7.46 -10.92 12.58
CA GLU A 177 6.43 -10.29 11.75
C GLU A 177 6.84 -10.21 10.27
N TYR A 178 8.12 -10.50 9.94
CA TYR A 178 8.63 -10.49 8.57
C TYR A 178 7.93 -11.54 7.70
N GLY A 179 7.45 -11.10 6.55
CA GLY A 179 6.64 -11.93 5.65
C GLY A 179 6.74 -11.48 4.20
N VAL A 180 6.04 -12.20 3.31
CA VAL A 180 5.91 -11.87 1.89
C VAL A 180 5.58 -10.39 1.64
N PRO A 181 4.61 -9.75 2.34
CA PRO A 181 4.33 -8.33 2.12
C PRO A 181 5.50 -7.41 2.45
N SER A 182 6.28 -7.73 3.49
CA SER A 182 7.47 -6.97 3.91
C SER A 182 8.53 -6.96 2.81
N VAL A 183 8.70 -8.10 2.13
CA VAL A 183 9.69 -8.28 1.06
C VAL A 183 9.21 -7.63 -0.23
N LYS A 184 7.98 -7.93 -0.65
CA LYS A 184 7.40 -7.42 -1.91
C LYS A 184 7.28 -5.90 -1.90
N LEU A 185 6.98 -5.26 -0.78
CA LEU A 185 6.98 -3.78 -0.71
C LEU A 185 8.38 -3.17 -0.78
N ARG A 186 9.39 -3.82 -0.17
CA ARG A 186 10.79 -3.34 -0.22
C ARG A 186 11.40 -3.40 -1.62
N PHE A 187 10.79 -4.15 -2.56
CA PHE A 187 11.13 -4.09 -3.98
C PHE A 187 10.90 -2.69 -4.58
N PHE A 188 9.88 -1.98 -4.11
CA PHE A 188 9.50 -0.66 -4.66
C PHE A 188 10.17 0.51 -3.92
N GLY A 189 10.48 0.37 -2.63
CA GLY A 189 10.99 1.48 -1.85
C GLY A 189 11.28 1.17 -0.39
N ARG A 190 11.65 2.21 0.35
CA ARG A 190 11.91 2.13 1.79
C ARG A 190 10.60 2.17 2.56
N VAL A 191 10.34 1.15 3.36
CA VAL A 191 9.11 1.03 4.17
C VAL A 191 9.43 1.38 5.63
N ARG A 192 8.63 2.24 6.25
CA ARG A 192 8.80 2.62 7.66
C ARG A 192 7.47 2.90 8.36
N ARG A 193 7.43 2.66 9.66
CA ARG A 193 6.32 3.12 10.51
C ARG A 193 6.54 4.59 10.88
N CYS A 194 5.46 5.37 10.87
CA CYS A 194 5.46 6.80 11.20
C CYS A 194 4.72 7.13 12.49
N GLY A 195 4.00 6.17 13.07
CA GLY A 195 3.30 6.38 14.34
C GLY A 195 2.13 5.42 14.54
N MET A 196 1.54 5.49 15.73
CA MET A 196 0.34 4.75 16.12
C MET A 196 -0.88 5.68 16.13
N VAL A 197 -2.04 5.12 15.81
CA VAL A 197 -3.32 5.83 15.76
C VAL A 197 -4.33 5.10 16.64
N SER A 198 -4.88 5.83 17.62
CA SER A 198 -5.84 5.28 18.59
C SER A 198 -7.15 4.85 17.92
N PRO A 199 -7.78 3.74 18.33
CA PRO A 199 -9.11 3.35 17.86
C PRO A 199 -10.18 4.43 18.08
N THR A 200 -10.04 5.25 19.12
CA THR A 200 -11.03 6.26 19.53
C THR A 200 -11.20 7.40 18.54
N VAL A 201 -10.32 7.53 17.55
CA VAL A 201 -10.41 8.53 16.48
C VAL A 201 -11.31 8.10 15.33
N PHE A 202 -11.80 6.87 15.35
CA PHE A 202 -12.61 6.28 14.28
C PHE A 202 -14.07 6.06 14.74
N TRP A 203 -14.99 6.12 13.77
CA TRP A 203 -16.37 5.66 13.92
C TRP A 203 -16.75 4.69 12.79
N PRO A 204 -17.32 3.51 13.09
CA PRO A 204 -17.37 2.88 14.41
C PRO A 204 -15.95 2.65 14.98
N ILE A 205 -15.85 2.44 16.29
CA ILE A 205 -14.54 2.24 16.94
C ILE A 205 -14.05 0.81 16.60
N PRO A 206 -12.88 0.65 15.96
CA PRO A 206 -12.30 -0.66 15.70
C PRO A 206 -11.81 -1.32 16.99
N ARG A 207 -11.61 -2.63 16.97
CA ARG A 207 -11.13 -3.41 18.13
C ARG A 207 -9.63 -3.31 18.37
N VAL A 208 -8.88 -2.76 17.43
CA VAL A 208 -7.42 -2.73 17.42
C VAL A 208 -6.93 -1.35 17.04
N TYR A 209 -5.70 -1.03 17.46
CA TYR A 209 -5.01 0.17 17.01
C TYR A 209 -4.72 0.12 15.51
N SER A 210 -4.55 1.29 14.92
CA SER A 210 -3.99 1.44 13.57
C SER A 210 -2.54 1.92 13.66
N GLY A 211 -1.72 1.54 12.68
CA GLY A 211 -0.37 2.05 12.47
C GLY A 211 -0.31 2.86 11.17
N LEU A 212 0.46 3.94 11.21
CA LEU A 212 0.78 4.74 10.03
C LEU A 212 2.05 4.18 9.38
N VAL A 213 1.94 3.73 8.13
CA VAL A 213 3.07 3.23 7.33
C VAL A 213 3.35 4.20 6.19
N ARG A 214 4.62 4.49 5.96
CA ARG A 214 5.10 5.26 4.82
C ARG A 214 6.02 4.42 3.96
N ILE A 215 5.85 4.53 2.66
CA ILE A 215 6.74 3.96 1.64
C ILE A 215 7.28 5.12 0.82
N ASP A 216 8.60 5.26 0.84
CA ASP A 216 9.33 6.19 -0.02
C ASP A 216 9.88 5.38 -1.21
N ARG A 217 9.26 5.52 -2.39
CA ARG A 217 9.69 4.80 -3.61
C ARG A 217 11.14 5.19 -3.94
N TYR A 218 11.94 4.24 -4.41
CA TYR A 218 13.27 4.56 -4.91
C TYR A 218 13.18 5.53 -6.10
N GLU A 219 13.86 6.67 -6.00
CA GLU A 219 13.99 7.62 -7.12
C GLU A 219 14.76 6.99 -8.30
N THR A 220 15.86 6.31 -7.98
CA THR A 220 16.55 5.39 -8.90
C THR A 220 16.50 3.99 -8.31
N SER A 221 15.84 3.07 -9.01
CA SER A 221 15.76 1.68 -8.54
C SER A 221 17.13 0.99 -8.62
N PRO A 222 17.57 0.27 -7.57
CA PRO A 222 18.81 -0.53 -7.59
C PRO A 222 18.75 -1.78 -8.50
N TRP A 223 17.57 -2.07 -9.05
CA TRP A 223 17.30 -3.21 -9.93
C TRP A 223 16.26 -2.89 -11.00
N PRO A 224 16.18 -3.71 -12.09
CA PRO A 224 15.12 -3.60 -13.07
C PRO A 224 13.74 -3.62 -12.42
N THR A 225 12.84 -2.81 -12.95
CA THR A 225 11.47 -2.65 -12.45
C THR A 225 10.42 -3.07 -13.48
N ASP A 226 10.85 -3.65 -14.61
CA ASP A 226 9.94 -4.21 -15.59
C ASP A 226 9.13 -5.38 -14.99
N ASP A 227 7.97 -5.63 -15.60
CA ASP A 227 7.01 -6.61 -15.09
C ASP A 227 7.58 -8.04 -15.10
N ALA A 228 8.37 -8.42 -16.11
CA ALA A 228 8.93 -9.76 -16.22
C ALA A 228 9.96 -10.01 -15.10
N PHE A 229 10.88 -9.08 -14.88
CA PHE A 229 11.86 -9.18 -13.79
C PHE A 229 11.17 -9.22 -12.42
N ARG A 230 10.21 -8.31 -12.17
CA ARG A 230 9.46 -8.27 -10.92
C ARG A 230 8.75 -9.59 -10.64
N ARG A 231 8.01 -10.14 -11.62
CA ARG A 231 7.27 -11.41 -11.44
C ARG A 231 8.19 -12.56 -11.03
N ARG A 232 9.35 -12.69 -11.67
CA ARG A 232 10.35 -13.72 -11.31
C ARG A 232 10.95 -13.52 -9.91
N VAL A 233 11.19 -12.27 -9.50
CA VAL A 233 11.62 -11.99 -8.11
C VAL A 233 10.52 -12.35 -7.12
N PHE A 234 9.26 -11.99 -7.41
CA PHE A 234 8.13 -12.26 -6.52
C PHE A 234 7.84 -13.76 -6.41
N GLU A 235 7.98 -14.51 -7.49
CA GLU A 235 7.92 -15.97 -7.49
C GLU A 235 8.94 -16.58 -6.52
N LEU A 236 10.19 -16.11 -6.53
CA LEU A 236 11.22 -16.57 -5.59
C LEU A 236 10.85 -16.26 -4.13
N VAL A 237 10.28 -15.07 -3.88
CA VAL A 237 9.77 -14.72 -2.54
C VAL A 237 8.70 -15.72 -2.12
N ASP A 238 7.73 -16.00 -2.98
CA ASP A 238 6.62 -16.90 -2.66
C ASP A 238 7.10 -18.34 -2.43
N ILE A 239 8.06 -18.83 -3.24
CA ILE A 239 8.70 -20.14 -3.04
C ILE A 239 9.36 -20.23 -1.66
N ALA A 240 10.14 -19.22 -1.28
CA ALA A 240 10.84 -19.20 0.00
C ALA A 240 9.89 -19.23 1.19
N PHE A 241 8.80 -18.44 1.15
CA PHE A 241 7.84 -18.37 2.24
C PHE A 241 6.84 -19.52 2.26
N ALA A 242 6.60 -20.21 1.14
CA ALA A 242 5.82 -21.45 1.11
C ALA A 242 6.52 -22.62 1.84
N GLN A 243 7.85 -22.56 1.96
CA GLN A 243 8.69 -23.61 2.54
C GLN A 243 9.25 -23.24 3.92
N ARG A 244 8.41 -22.68 4.80
CA ARG A 244 8.82 -22.18 6.13
C ARG A 244 9.65 -23.21 6.90
N ARG A 245 10.69 -22.73 7.58
CA ARG A 245 11.66 -23.49 8.39
C ARG A 245 12.67 -24.32 7.60
N LYS A 246 12.51 -24.50 6.28
CA LYS A 246 13.51 -25.17 5.44
C LYS A 246 14.68 -24.24 5.13
N THR A 247 15.85 -24.84 4.93
CA THR A 247 17.02 -24.11 4.42
C THR A 247 16.75 -23.63 3.00
N SER A 248 17.38 -22.53 2.57
CA SER A 248 17.26 -21.94 1.24
C SER A 248 17.58 -22.97 0.16
N ARG A 249 18.61 -23.81 0.39
CA ARG A 249 18.91 -24.95 -0.49
C ARG A 249 17.67 -25.80 -0.77
N ASN A 250 16.95 -26.17 0.28
CA ASN A 250 15.78 -27.04 0.22
C ASN A 250 14.52 -26.30 -0.25
N ALA A 251 14.41 -25.00 -0.02
CA ALA A 251 13.29 -24.18 -0.46
C ALA A 251 13.26 -24.05 -2.00
N PHE A 252 14.43 -23.86 -2.63
CA PHE A 252 14.53 -23.58 -4.07
C PHE A 252 14.82 -24.82 -4.95
N VAL A 253 14.73 -26.05 -4.43
CA VAL A 253 15.06 -27.28 -5.20
C VAL A 253 14.25 -27.38 -6.49
N GLN A 254 12.95 -27.17 -6.43
CA GLN A 254 12.07 -27.29 -7.60
C GLN A 254 12.39 -26.24 -8.65
N TRP A 255 12.58 -24.99 -8.23
CA TRP A 255 12.92 -23.88 -9.12
C TRP A 255 14.31 -24.02 -9.76
N ALA A 256 15.28 -24.55 -9.00
CA ALA A 256 16.63 -24.77 -9.50
C ALA A 256 16.81 -26.10 -10.24
N GLY A 257 15.80 -26.99 -10.23
CA GLY A 257 15.86 -28.34 -10.80
C GLY A 257 16.56 -29.39 -9.93
N SER A 258 17.46 -29.00 -9.02
CA SER A 258 18.06 -29.92 -8.03
C SER A 258 18.55 -29.21 -6.77
N GLY A 259 18.79 -29.97 -5.70
CA GLY A 259 19.37 -29.44 -4.47
C GLY A 259 20.84 -29.00 -4.62
N SER A 260 21.57 -29.55 -5.58
CA SER A 260 22.95 -29.11 -5.89
C SER A 260 22.94 -27.80 -6.66
N GLU A 261 22.07 -27.68 -7.67
CA GLU A 261 21.93 -26.46 -8.45
C GLU A 261 21.37 -25.30 -7.63
N SER A 262 20.43 -25.58 -6.72
CA SER A 262 19.95 -24.62 -5.74
C SER A 262 21.09 -24.05 -4.89
N ALA A 263 21.96 -24.92 -4.36
CA ALA A 263 23.13 -24.49 -3.59
C ALA A 263 24.13 -23.68 -4.44
N ASN A 264 24.40 -24.10 -5.68
CA ASN A 264 25.28 -23.39 -6.60
C ASN A 264 24.79 -21.97 -6.88
N ARG A 265 23.50 -21.81 -7.20
CA ARG A 265 22.86 -20.51 -7.46
C ARG A 265 22.87 -19.59 -6.24
N LEU A 266 22.61 -20.14 -5.05
CA LEU A 266 22.67 -19.40 -3.78
C LEU A 266 24.10 -18.90 -3.50
N LEU A 267 25.11 -19.77 -3.64
CA LEU A 267 26.52 -19.39 -3.45
C LEU A 267 26.97 -18.35 -4.48
N ALA A 268 26.57 -18.49 -5.75
CA ALA A 268 26.83 -17.50 -6.79
C ALA A 268 26.20 -16.13 -6.50
N ALA A 269 25.10 -16.11 -5.74
CA ALA A 269 24.43 -14.92 -5.24
C ALA A 269 24.96 -14.40 -3.89
N SER A 270 26.01 -15.04 -3.35
CA SER A 270 26.58 -14.76 -2.02
C SER A 270 25.58 -14.96 -0.88
N ILE A 271 24.72 -15.98 -0.99
CA ILE A 271 23.73 -16.37 -0.01
C ILE A 271 24.13 -17.73 0.56
N ASP A 272 24.24 -17.82 1.88
CA ASP A 272 24.47 -19.11 2.57
C ASP A 272 23.28 -20.06 2.34
N PRO A 273 23.48 -21.23 1.69
CA PRO A 273 22.42 -22.19 1.45
C PRO A 273 21.78 -22.79 2.71
N ALA A 274 22.45 -22.69 3.87
CA ALA A 274 21.96 -23.15 5.17
C ALA A 274 21.03 -22.14 5.87
N ARG A 275 21.03 -20.86 5.46
CA ARG A 275 20.02 -19.89 5.93
C ARG A 275 18.62 -20.39 5.59
N ARG A 276 17.62 -19.96 6.35
CA ARG A 276 16.21 -20.23 6.03
C ARG A 276 15.72 -19.28 4.93
N GLY A 277 14.95 -19.81 3.98
CA GLY A 277 14.44 -19.02 2.86
C GLY A 277 13.64 -17.80 3.30
N GLU A 278 12.83 -17.92 4.36
CA GLU A 278 12.02 -16.82 4.89
C GLU A 278 12.85 -15.70 5.58
N THR A 279 14.17 -15.87 5.72
CA THR A 279 15.05 -14.85 6.31
C THR A 279 15.75 -13.98 5.27
N LEU A 280 15.58 -14.28 3.98
CA LEU A 280 16.22 -13.56 2.88
C LEU A 280 15.61 -12.16 2.72
N SER A 281 16.47 -11.18 2.43
CA SER A 281 16.04 -9.81 2.10
C SER A 281 15.65 -9.69 0.64
N ILE A 282 15.03 -8.57 0.25
CA ILE A 282 14.74 -8.32 -1.18
C ILE A 282 16.02 -8.30 -2.03
N ASP A 283 17.13 -7.76 -1.51
CA ASP A 283 18.43 -7.79 -2.16
C ASP A 283 18.93 -9.22 -2.40
N ASP A 284 18.72 -10.12 -1.44
CA ASP A 284 19.04 -11.54 -1.59
C ASP A 284 18.26 -12.14 -2.78
N PHE A 285 16.94 -11.93 -2.84
CA PHE A 285 16.11 -12.45 -3.94
C PHE A 285 16.50 -11.87 -5.31
N VAL A 286 16.77 -10.57 -5.37
CA VAL A 286 17.21 -9.88 -6.60
C VAL A 286 18.58 -10.40 -7.06
N ARG A 287 19.54 -10.58 -6.13
CA ARG A 287 20.85 -11.18 -6.44
C ARG A 287 20.71 -12.62 -6.90
N LEU A 288 19.86 -13.41 -6.23
CA LEU A 288 19.60 -14.80 -6.59
C LEU A 288 19.11 -14.91 -8.03
N LEU A 289 18.11 -14.11 -8.42
CA LEU A 289 17.62 -14.12 -9.80
C LEU A 289 18.70 -13.69 -10.80
N ARG A 290 19.39 -12.57 -10.55
CA ARG A 290 20.42 -12.03 -11.46
C ARG A 290 21.59 -12.98 -11.68
N ARG A 291 22.01 -13.72 -10.64
CA ARG A 291 23.17 -14.64 -10.69
C ARG A 291 22.80 -16.03 -11.18
N SER A 292 21.52 -16.36 -11.28
CA SER A 292 21.05 -17.66 -11.76
C SER A 292 20.92 -17.76 -13.27
N GLY A 293 21.36 -16.73 -14.03
CA GLY A 293 21.38 -16.72 -15.49
C GLY A 293 20.00 -16.99 -16.09
N GLY A 294 19.17 -15.95 -16.18
CA GLY A 294 17.76 -16.01 -16.57
C GLY A 294 17.40 -17.21 -17.44
N SER A 295 16.90 -18.28 -16.81
CA SER A 295 16.35 -19.42 -17.53
C SER A 295 15.16 -18.93 -18.35
N ASP A 296 15.34 -18.73 -19.65
CA ASP A 296 14.30 -18.26 -20.57
C ASP A 296 13.37 -19.40 -21.04
N GLU A 297 13.45 -20.61 -20.46
CA GLU A 297 12.67 -21.77 -20.93
C GLU A 297 11.93 -22.60 -19.86
N ALA A 298 11.53 -22.01 -18.73
CA ALA A 298 10.62 -22.70 -17.81
C ALA A 298 9.14 -22.44 -18.16
N THR A 299 8.69 -23.13 -19.21
CA THR A 299 7.33 -23.66 -19.41
C THR A 299 6.16 -22.65 -19.33
N SER A 300 5.81 -22.09 -20.50
CA SER A 300 4.46 -21.60 -20.78
C SER A 300 3.45 -22.76 -20.73
N THR A 301 2.96 -23.11 -19.54
CA THR A 301 1.66 -23.77 -19.43
C THR A 301 0.64 -22.67 -19.19
N GLY A 302 -0.23 -22.47 -20.19
CA GLY A 302 -1.21 -21.39 -20.22
C GLY A 302 -2.03 -21.31 -18.95
N ARG A 303 -1.85 -20.21 -18.22
CA ARG A 303 -2.89 -19.64 -17.37
C ARG A 303 -3.05 -18.20 -17.80
N ASP A 304 -4.31 -17.83 -18.02
CA ASP A 304 -4.75 -16.59 -18.63
C ASP A 304 -3.92 -15.37 -18.26
N ALA A 305 -3.56 -14.64 -19.31
CA ALA A 305 -2.97 -13.32 -19.22
C ALA A 305 -3.97 -12.33 -18.56
N ARG A 306 -3.43 -11.44 -17.72
CA ARG A 306 -4.05 -10.20 -17.18
C ARG A 306 -4.81 -10.28 -15.85
N ALA A 307 -4.27 -10.95 -14.85
CA ALA A 307 -4.49 -10.58 -13.45
C ALA A 307 -3.15 -10.25 -12.77
N PRO A 308 -3.02 -9.14 -12.02
CA PRO A 308 -1.82 -8.91 -11.24
C PRO A 308 -1.64 -10.06 -10.23
N ASP A 309 -0.41 -10.55 -10.07
CA ASP A 309 -0.07 -11.54 -9.05
C ASP A 309 -0.07 -10.87 -7.66
N ILE A 310 -1.28 -10.73 -7.11
CA ILE A 310 -1.57 -10.16 -5.79
C ILE A 310 -1.77 -11.26 -4.76
N SER A 311 -0.88 -12.26 -4.72
CA SER A 311 -0.82 -13.22 -3.63
C SER A 311 -0.12 -12.60 -2.41
N GLY A 312 -0.93 -12.04 -1.51
CA GLY A 312 -0.53 -11.51 -0.21
C GLY A 312 -1.26 -12.24 0.93
N HIS A 313 -1.24 -13.58 0.94
CA HIS A 313 -1.90 -14.35 1.99
C HIS A 313 -1.16 -14.17 3.32
N ALA A 314 -1.82 -13.51 4.27
CA ALA A 314 -1.46 -13.60 5.68
C ALA A 314 -1.71 -15.05 6.12
N SER A 315 -0.65 -15.86 6.24
CA SER A 315 -0.76 -17.14 6.93
C SER A 315 -1.06 -16.82 8.39
N ALA A 316 -2.32 -17.03 8.80
CA ALA A 316 -2.67 -17.14 10.20
C ALA A 316 -1.86 -18.30 10.79
N SER A 317 -1.25 -18.03 11.94
CA SER A 317 -0.42 -18.90 12.78
C SER A 317 -0.81 -20.37 12.77
#